data_AF-A0A4Q3X018-F1
#
_entry.id   AF-A0A4Q3X018-F1
#
_cell.length_a   1.000
_cell.length_b   1.000
_cell.length_c   1.000
_cell.angle_alpha   90.00
_cell.angle_beta   90.00
_cell.angle_gamma   90.00
#
_symmetry.space_group_name_H-M   'P 1'
#
loop_
_entity.id
_entity.type
_entity.pdbx_description
1 polymer ?
#
loop_
_entity_poly.entity_id
_entity_poly.type
_entity_poly.pdbx_seq_one_letter_code
_entity_poly.pdbx_strand_id
1 'polypeptide(L)'
;MENVVEKVDFKKSLKPLYNPTAAAFVTVEVPRLQFVKVNGEGDPNTSPAYRRAIEWLYSVSYALKFAAKATLGKDYVVPPLEGLWWADDPNSFITREKDRWKWTMMIMAPDFITAEMFTAALPKTATKLGDPPSTLRLESSAEGLSLQILH
;
A
#
# COMPACT_ATOMS: atom_id res chain seq x y z
N MET A 1 -16.36 21.28 -23.85
CA MET A 1 -16.79 20.88 -22.50
C MET A 1 -15.75 19.91 -21.98
N GLU A 2 -15.00 20.32 -20.96
CA GLU A 2 -13.96 19.48 -20.35
C GLU A 2 -14.67 18.31 -19.65
N ASN A 3 -14.46 17.08 -20.13
CA ASN A 3 -14.94 15.89 -19.43
C ASN A 3 -14.17 15.81 -18.12
N VAL A 4 -14.78 16.29 -17.03
CA VAL A 4 -14.23 16.13 -15.68
C VAL A 4 -14.32 14.64 -15.36
N VAL A 5 -13.20 13.93 -15.50
CA VAL A 5 -13.08 12.57 -14.99
C VAL A 5 -13.25 12.65 -13.47
N GLU A 6 -14.32 12.04 -12.96
CA GLU A 6 -14.57 11.97 -11.53
C GLU A 6 -13.40 11.25 -10.84
N LYS A 7 -12.76 11.96 -9.91
CA LYS A 7 -11.56 11.48 -9.22
C LYS A 7 -11.96 10.80 -7.92
N VAL A 8 -11.78 9.49 -7.83
CA VAL A 8 -12.09 8.71 -6.64
C VAL A 8 -11.07 9.01 -5.53
N ASP A 9 -11.55 9.28 -4.33
CA ASP A 9 -10.74 9.41 -3.12
C ASP A 9 -11.18 8.36 -2.11
N PHE A 10 -10.37 7.32 -1.94
CA PHE A 10 -10.72 6.18 -1.08
C PHE A 10 -10.76 6.52 0.40
N LYS A 11 -10.08 7.58 0.83
CA LYS A 11 -10.25 8.08 2.20
C LYS A 11 -11.65 8.62 2.46
N LYS A 12 -12.35 9.06 1.39
CA LYS A 12 -13.73 9.53 1.46
C LYS A 12 -14.72 8.39 1.26
N SER A 13 -14.51 7.53 0.27
CA SER A 13 -15.45 6.42 -0.02
C SER A 13 -15.37 5.29 1.01
N LEU A 14 -14.19 5.02 1.57
CA LEU A 14 -13.96 4.05 2.65
C LEU A 14 -13.67 4.77 3.98
N LYS A 15 -14.39 5.87 4.24
CA LYS A 15 -14.20 6.73 5.43
C LYS A 15 -14.10 5.95 6.76
N PRO A 16 -14.88 4.88 7.02
CA PRO A 16 -14.73 4.10 8.24
C PRO A 16 -13.33 3.51 8.43
N LEU A 17 -12.59 3.20 7.37
CA LEU A 17 -11.24 2.61 7.43
C LEU A 17 -10.13 3.67 7.56
N TYR A 18 -10.38 4.89 7.07
CA TYR A 18 -9.34 5.92 6.95
C TYR A 18 -9.50 7.11 7.91
N ASN A 19 -10.57 7.14 8.70
CA ASN A 19 -10.84 8.23 9.64
C ASN A 19 -11.36 7.72 10.99
N PRO A 20 -10.59 6.86 11.70
CA PRO A 20 -10.94 6.44 13.05
C PRO A 20 -10.91 7.60 14.06
N THR A 21 -11.58 7.41 15.19
CA THR A 21 -11.47 8.31 16.35
C THR A 21 -10.21 8.02 17.16
N ALA A 22 -9.69 9.03 17.85
CA ALA A 22 -8.61 8.88 18.84
C ALA A 22 -9.13 8.56 20.25
N ALA A 23 -10.45 8.61 20.47
CA ALA A 23 -11.03 8.51 21.81
C ALA A 23 -11.20 7.07 22.31
N ALA A 24 -11.37 6.11 21.39
CA ALA A 24 -11.62 4.71 21.74
C ALA A 24 -11.29 3.79 20.55
N PHE A 25 -11.01 2.52 20.84
CA PHE A 25 -11.00 1.48 19.82
C PHE A 25 -12.39 1.31 19.22
N VAL A 26 -12.44 1.19 17.89
CA VAL A 26 -13.66 0.92 17.14
C VAL A 26 -13.51 -0.39 16.37
N THR A 27 -14.56 -1.20 16.38
CA THR A 27 -14.64 -2.39 15.53
C THR A 27 -14.86 -1.99 14.09
N VAL A 28 -14.14 -2.62 13.17
CA VAL A 28 -14.29 -2.46 11.73
C VAL A 28 -14.31 -3.82 11.05
N GLU A 29 -15.11 -3.93 9.99
CA GLU A 29 -15.07 -5.05 9.06
C GLU A 29 -14.35 -4.57 7.79
N VAL A 30 -13.11 -4.99 7.61
CA VAL A 30 -12.29 -4.60 6.46
C VAL A 30 -12.62 -5.53 5.29
N PRO A 31 -13.20 -5.03 4.19
CA PRO A 31 -13.52 -5.86 3.04
C PRO A 31 -12.24 -6.38 2.39
N ARG A 32 -12.38 -7.35 1.48
CA ARG A 32 -11.26 -7.76 0.63
C ARG A 32 -10.83 -6.58 -0.26
N LEU A 33 -9.60 -6.10 -0.07
CA LEU A 33 -9.01 -5.00 -0.82
C LEU A 33 -7.79 -5.49 -1.61
N GLN A 34 -7.39 -4.76 -2.65
CA GLN A 34 -6.22 -5.06 -3.46
C GLN A 34 -5.10 -4.08 -3.17
N PHE A 35 -3.85 -4.55 -3.16
CA PHE A 35 -2.70 -3.72 -2.81
C PHE A 35 -1.51 -4.01 -3.71
N VAL A 36 -0.73 -2.97 -3.99
CA VAL A 36 0.68 -3.14 -4.37
C VAL A 36 1.46 -3.33 -3.06
N LYS A 37 2.24 -4.40 -2.96
CA LYS A 37 2.91 -4.82 -1.72
C LYS A 37 4.38 -5.10 -1.94
N VAL A 38 5.19 -4.87 -0.90
CA VAL A 38 6.58 -5.33 -0.80
C VAL A 38 6.81 -5.88 0.61
N ASN A 39 7.37 -7.09 0.70
CA ASN A 39 7.79 -7.67 1.98
C ASN A 39 9.28 -7.36 2.22
N GLY A 40 9.64 -7.20 3.49
CA GLY A 40 11.03 -7.11 3.90
C GLY A 40 11.20 -7.30 5.40
N GLU A 41 12.42 -7.06 5.85
CA GLU A 41 12.83 -7.21 7.24
C GLU A 41 13.87 -6.15 7.62
N GLY A 42 14.12 -6.03 8.92
CA GLY A 42 15.10 -5.12 9.50
C GLY A 42 14.53 -3.74 9.89
N ASP A 43 15.38 -2.94 10.54
CA ASP A 43 14.99 -1.64 11.09
C ASP A 43 14.56 -0.68 9.97
N PRO A 44 13.29 -0.20 9.96
CA PRO A 44 12.80 0.69 8.91
C PRO A 44 13.51 2.06 8.88
N ASN A 45 14.24 2.43 9.93
CA ASN A 45 14.97 3.69 10.02
C ASN A 45 16.32 3.65 9.30
N THR A 46 16.89 2.46 9.14
CA THR A 46 18.27 2.29 8.63
C THR A 46 18.33 1.36 7.41
N SER A 47 17.38 0.44 7.27
CA SER A 47 17.34 -0.57 6.21
C SER A 47 17.23 0.07 4.81
N PRO A 48 18.23 -0.14 3.93
CA PRO A 48 18.12 0.26 2.53
C PRO A 48 16.98 -0.46 1.81
N ALA A 49 16.66 -1.70 2.23
CA ALA A 49 15.55 -2.47 1.67
C ALA A 49 14.21 -1.81 1.98
N TYR A 50 14.03 -1.25 3.18
CA TYR A 50 12.82 -0.50 3.53
C TYR A 50 12.65 0.74 2.65
N ARG A 51 13.70 1.56 2.52
CA ARG A 51 13.67 2.74 1.64
C ARG A 51 13.33 2.37 0.20
N ARG A 52 14.01 1.35 -0.34
CA ARG A 52 13.78 0.85 -1.70
C ARG A 52 12.33 0.36 -1.88
N ALA A 53 11.77 -0.33 -0.88
CA ALA A 53 10.37 -0.77 -0.92
C ALA A 53 9.42 0.42 -1.07
N ILE A 54 9.58 1.48 -0.27
CA ILE A 54 8.73 2.67 -0.33
C ILE A 54 8.85 3.39 -1.69
N GLU A 55 10.08 3.56 -2.19
CA GLU A 55 10.33 4.19 -3.50
C GLU A 55 9.62 3.44 -4.65
N TRP A 56 9.69 2.11 -4.63
CA TRP A 56 9.00 1.26 -5.59
C TRP A 56 7.48 1.31 -5.46
N LEU A 57 6.95 1.22 -4.24
CA LEU A 57 5.52 1.27 -3.98
C LEU A 57 4.89 2.55 -4.54
N TYR A 58 5.47 3.71 -4.25
CA TYR A 58 4.95 4.97 -4.78
C TYR A 58 5.11 5.05 -6.29
N SER A 59 6.27 4.68 -6.82
CA SER A 59 6.53 4.80 -8.27
C SER A 59 5.58 3.95 -9.09
N VAL A 60 5.33 2.70 -8.66
CA VAL A 60 4.36 1.81 -9.32
C VAL A 60 2.93 2.31 -9.11
N SER A 61 2.56 2.75 -7.91
CA SER A 61 1.20 3.24 -7.62
C SER A 61 0.82 4.46 -8.45
N TYR A 62 1.76 5.40 -8.67
CA TYR A 62 1.55 6.53 -9.57
C TYR A 62 1.52 6.12 -11.04
N ALA A 63 2.38 5.19 -11.47
CA ALA A 63 2.33 4.66 -12.84
C ALA A 63 0.98 4.00 -13.14
N LEU A 64 0.44 3.22 -12.20
CA LEU A 64 -0.88 2.60 -12.27
C LEU A 64 -1.99 3.65 -12.36
N LYS A 65 -1.94 4.70 -11.52
CA LYS A 65 -2.88 5.82 -11.56
C LYS A 65 -2.92 6.48 -12.93
N PHE A 66 -1.76 6.78 -13.51
CA PHE A 66 -1.70 7.41 -14.84
C PHE A 66 -2.14 6.47 -15.95
N ALA A 67 -1.80 5.18 -15.86
CA ALA A 67 -2.28 4.17 -16.79
C ALA A 67 -3.81 4.08 -16.76
N ALA A 68 -4.42 3.96 -15.58
CA ALA A 68 -5.88 3.90 -15.42
C ALA A 68 -6.58 5.12 -16.00
N LYS A 69 -6.03 6.32 -15.77
CA LYS A 69 -6.57 7.55 -16.33
C LYS A 69 -6.51 7.55 -17.86
N ALA A 70 -5.39 7.11 -18.43
CA ALA A 70 -5.16 7.12 -19.87
C ALA A 70 -5.95 6.03 -20.63
N THR A 71 -6.05 4.82 -20.07
CA THR A 71 -6.62 3.67 -20.78
C THR A 71 -8.07 3.39 -20.41
N LEU A 72 -8.48 3.69 -19.17
CA LEU A 72 -9.82 3.41 -18.66
C LEU A 72 -10.66 4.68 -18.42
N GLY A 73 -10.06 5.86 -18.54
CA GLY A 73 -10.72 7.11 -18.16
C GLY A 73 -11.04 7.20 -16.67
N LYS A 74 -10.37 6.41 -15.81
CA LYS A 74 -10.61 6.37 -14.36
C LYS A 74 -9.46 7.05 -13.62
N ASP A 75 -9.76 8.07 -12.82
CA ASP A 75 -8.78 8.78 -12.00
C ASP A 75 -9.02 8.51 -10.51
N TYR A 76 -7.96 8.36 -9.72
CA TYR A 76 -8.05 8.13 -8.27
C TYR A 76 -6.89 8.76 -7.51
N VAL A 77 -7.11 9.19 -6.27
CA VAL A 77 -6.04 9.59 -5.35
C VAL A 77 -5.27 8.34 -4.93
N VAL A 78 -3.92 8.35 -5.02
CA VAL A 78 -3.10 7.27 -4.45
C VAL A 78 -3.37 7.22 -2.93
N PRO A 79 -3.87 6.09 -2.39
CA PRO A 79 -4.18 5.97 -0.96
C PRO A 79 -2.92 6.11 -0.07
N PRO A 80 -3.10 6.32 1.24
CA PRO A 80 -1.97 6.35 2.18
C PRO A 80 -1.11 5.09 2.10
N LEU A 81 0.17 5.24 2.45
CA LEU A 81 1.03 4.09 2.73
C LEU A 81 0.51 3.37 3.99
N GLU A 82 0.40 2.06 3.89
CA GLU A 82 0.01 1.16 4.96
C GLU A 82 1.15 0.16 5.22
N GLY A 83 1.21 -0.38 6.44
CA GLY A 83 2.28 -1.25 6.87
C GLY A 83 1.81 -2.31 7.85
N LEU A 84 2.05 -3.58 7.52
CA LEU A 84 1.91 -4.70 8.44
C LEU A 84 3.26 -5.00 9.09
N TRP A 85 3.26 -5.25 10.40
CA TRP A 85 4.49 -5.44 11.18
C TRP A 85 4.37 -6.69 12.05
N TRP A 86 5.42 -7.50 12.08
CA TRP A 86 5.52 -8.66 12.96
C TRP A 86 6.98 -8.99 13.26
N ALA A 87 7.21 -9.94 14.15
CA ALA A 87 8.51 -10.52 14.45
C ALA A 87 8.31 -12.00 14.83
N ASP A 88 9.33 -12.83 14.68
CA ASP A 88 9.24 -14.24 15.10
C ASP A 88 9.06 -14.36 16.62
N ASP A 89 9.66 -13.43 17.37
CA ASP A 89 9.40 -13.23 18.79
C ASP A 89 8.71 -11.86 19.00
N PRO A 90 7.43 -11.82 19.41
CA PRO A 90 6.72 -10.57 19.67
C PRO A 90 7.40 -9.66 20.70
N ASN A 91 8.24 -10.21 21.61
CA ASN A 91 8.97 -9.40 22.58
C ASN A 91 9.94 -8.41 21.91
N SER A 92 10.37 -8.65 20.67
CA SER A 92 11.21 -7.73 19.91
C SER A 92 10.58 -6.36 19.68
N PHE A 93 9.25 -6.21 19.79
CA PHE A 93 8.59 -4.89 19.77
C PHE A 93 8.74 -4.14 21.10
N ILE A 94 8.80 -4.88 22.22
CA ILE A 94 8.94 -4.31 23.57
C ILE A 94 10.40 -3.91 23.80
N THR A 95 11.34 -4.81 23.48
CA THR A 95 12.78 -4.56 23.63
C THR A 95 13.37 -3.70 22.51
N ARG A 96 12.57 -3.38 21.48
CA ARG A 96 12.94 -2.55 20.32
C ARG A 96 14.11 -3.12 19.52
N GLU A 97 14.16 -4.44 19.38
CA GLU A 97 15.10 -5.15 18.51
C GLU A 97 14.65 -5.00 17.04
N LYS A 98 14.72 -3.79 16.50
CA LYS A 98 14.15 -3.43 15.19
C LYS A 98 14.73 -4.23 14.03
N ASP A 99 15.97 -4.70 14.15
CA ASP A 99 16.59 -5.57 13.14
C ASP A 99 15.88 -6.91 12.98
N ARG A 100 15.08 -7.33 13.97
CA ARG A 100 14.26 -8.56 13.94
C ARG A 100 12.85 -8.32 13.41
N TRP A 101 12.49 -7.09 13.09
CA TRP A 101 11.16 -6.76 12.58
C TRP A 101 11.03 -7.25 11.14
N LYS A 102 9.87 -7.82 10.84
CA LYS A 102 9.42 -8.18 9.50
C LYS A 102 8.22 -7.32 9.16
N TRP A 103 8.12 -6.97 7.89
CA TRP A 103 7.10 -6.04 7.46
C TRP A 103 6.60 -6.30 6.04
N THR A 104 5.36 -5.88 5.80
CA THR A 104 4.79 -5.73 4.46
C THR A 104 4.35 -4.29 4.32
N MET A 105 5.03 -3.55 3.46
CA MET A 105 4.62 -2.20 3.08
C MET A 105 3.69 -2.28 1.88
N MET A 106 2.61 -1.49 1.91
CA MET A 106 1.55 -1.63 0.91
C MET A 106 0.80 -0.33 0.65
N ILE A 107 0.31 -0.19 -0.60
CA ILE A 107 -0.57 0.91 -1.01
C ILE A 107 -1.77 0.28 -1.71
N MET A 108 -2.97 0.68 -1.28
CA MET A 108 -4.21 0.16 -1.87
C MET A 108 -4.33 0.54 -3.35
N ALA A 109 -4.65 -0.45 -4.17
CA ALA A 109 -4.90 -0.31 -5.59
C ALA A 109 -6.38 -0.64 -5.87
N PRO A 110 -7.11 0.20 -6.61
CA PRO A 110 -8.50 -0.06 -6.96
C PRO A 110 -8.69 -1.38 -7.70
N ASP A 111 -9.90 -1.94 -7.65
CA ASP A 111 -10.29 -3.19 -8.33
C ASP A 111 -10.13 -3.15 -9.86
N PHE A 112 -10.27 -1.97 -10.46
CA PHE A 112 -10.05 -1.78 -11.89
C PHE A 112 -8.57 -1.77 -12.29
N ILE A 113 -7.64 -1.80 -11.33
CA ILE A 113 -6.23 -2.04 -11.61
C ILE A 113 -6.02 -3.54 -11.81
N THR A 114 -5.60 -3.92 -13.01
CA THR A 114 -5.39 -5.32 -13.37
C THR A 114 -3.93 -5.76 -13.23
N ALA A 115 -3.70 -7.07 -13.25
CA ALA A 115 -2.35 -7.64 -13.27
C ALA A 115 -1.55 -7.19 -14.50
N GLU A 116 -2.19 -7.03 -15.65
CA GLU A 116 -1.57 -6.56 -16.89
C GLU A 116 -1.10 -5.10 -16.75
N MET A 117 -1.92 -4.25 -16.13
CA MET A 117 -1.54 -2.86 -15.85
C MET A 117 -0.33 -2.79 -14.90
N PHE A 118 -0.33 -3.64 -13.87
CA PHE A 118 0.78 -3.75 -12.93
C PHE A 118 2.06 -4.21 -13.63
N THR A 119 2.02 -5.32 -14.37
CA THR A 119 3.17 -5.82 -15.12
C THR A 119 3.68 -4.80 -16.14
N ALA A 120 2.79 -4.08 -16.83
CA ALA A 120 3.18 -3.04 -17.78
C ALA A 120 3.82 -1.80 -17.12
N ALA A 121 3.56 -1.56 -15.84
CA ALA A 121 4.18 -0.45 -15.10
C ALA A 121 5.64 -0.74 -14.74
N LEU A 122 6.01 -2.02 -14.51
CA LEU A 122 7.32 -2.39 -13.96
C LEU A 122 8.51 -1.94 -14.84
N PRO A 123 8.55 -2.18 -16.17
CA PRO A 123 9.72 -1.81 -16.97
C PRO A 123 9.99 -0.30 -16.99
N LYS A 124 8.93 0.51 -16.99
CA LYS A 124 9.05 1.97 -16.96
C LYS A 124 9.54 2.49 -15.61
N THR A 125 9.14 1.85 -14.51
CA THR A 125 9.67 2.18 -13.18
C THR A 125 11.12 1.71 -13.04
N ALA A 126 11.46 0.57 -13.61
CA ALA A 126 12.79 -0.03 -13.55
C ALA A 126 13.88 0.85 -14.21
N THR A 127 13.53 1.60 -15.26
CA THR A 127 14.48 2.53 -15.90
C THR A 127 15.02 3.60 -14.96
N LYS A 128 14.25 3.96 -13.91
CA LYS A 128 14.63 4.95 -12.90
C LYS A 128 15.18 4.31 -11.62
N LEU A 129 14.64 3.16 -11.20
CA LEU A 129 14.92 2.56 -9.88
C LEU A 129 15.77 1.27 -9.93
N GLY A 130 16.14 0.78 -11.11
CA GLY A 130 16.81 -0.51 -11.30
C GLY A 130 15.83 -1.68 -11.22
N ASP A 131 16.26 -2.82 -10.70
CA ASP A 131 15.38 -4.00 -10.61
C ASP A 131 14.33 -3.89 -9.48
N PRO A 132 13.11 -4.42 -9.67
CA PRO A 132 12.10 -4.42 -8.61
C PRO A 132 12.54 -5.24 -7.39
N PRO A 133 12.10 -4.89 -6.17
CA PRO A 133 12.19 -5.80 -5.03
C PRO A 133 11.58 -7.16 -5.39
N SER A 134 12.24 -8.25 -5.04
CA SER A 134 11.79 -9.61 -5.38
C SER A 134 10.41 -9.96 -4.84
N THR A 135 9.96 -9.27 -3.79
CA THR A 135 8.67 -9.46 -3.12
C THR A 135 7.59 -8.49 -3.59
N LEU A 136 7.89 -7.62 -4.58
CA LEU A 136 6.95 -6.67 -5.15
C LEU A 136 5.83 -7.41 -5.90
N ARG A 137 4.57 -7.15 -5.52
CA ARG A 137 3.41 -7.84 -6.13
C ARG A 137 2.13 -7.01 -6.04
N LEU A 138 1.18 -7.30 -6.91
CA LEU A 138 -0.22 -6.90 -6.79
C LEU A 138 -1.01 -8.06 -6.19
N GLU A 139 -1.64 -7.87 -5.04
CA GLU A 139 -2.28 -8.97 -4.30
C GLU A 139 -3.50 -8.48 -3.51
N SER A 140 -4.57 -9.28 -3.51
CA SER A 140 -5.73 -9.02 -2.64
C SER A 140 -5.52 -9.52 -1.22
N SER A 141 -6.02 -8.77 -0.23
CA SER A 141 -5.98 -9.12 1.20
C SER A 141 -7.37 -9.00 1.80
N ALA A 142 -7.73 -9.98 2.63
CA ALA A 142 -8.95 -9.96 3.43
C ALA A 142 -8.53 -9.87 4.90
N GLU A 143 -8.44 -8.63 5.41
CA GLU A 143 -8.12 -8.40 6.82
C GLU A 143 -9.32 -8.78 7.72
N GLY A 144 -10.54 -8.47 7.29
CA GLY A 144 -11.77 -8.88 7.99
C GLY A 144 -12.03 -8.10 9.27
N LEU A 145 -12.55 -8.79 10.29
CA LEU A 145 -12.94 -8.20 11.56
C LEU A 145 -11.71 -7.76 12.38
N SER A 146 -11.60 -6.44 12.60
CA SER A 146 -10.48 -5.78 13.27
C SER A 146 -10.93 -4.75 14.31
N LEU A 147 -10.00 -4.33 15.17
CA LEU A 147 -10.12 -3.13 15.99
C LEU A 147 -9.12 -2.07 15.50
N GLN A 148 -9.54 -0.81 15.43
CA GLN A 148 -8.66 0.30 15.04
C GLN A 148 -8.85 1.52 15.96
N ILE A 149 -7.83 2.37 16.04
CA ILE A 149 -7.84 3.66 16.73
C ILE A 149 -6.88 4.62 16.02
N LEU A 150 -7.15 5.92 16.09
CA LEU A 150 -6.19 6.94 15.65
C LEU A 150 -5.13 7.14 16.75
N HIS A 151 -3.86 6.87 16.42
CA HIS A 151 -2.71 7.09 17.29
C HIS A 151 -2.08 8.47 17.06
#